data_AF-S7U5X3-F1
#
_entry.id   AF-S7U5X3-F1
#
_cell.length_a   1.000
_cell.length_b   1.000
_cell.length_c   1.000
_cell.angle_alpha   90.00
_cell.angle_beta   90.00
_cell.angle_gamma   90.00
#
_symmetry.space_group_name_H-M   'P 1'
#
loop_
_entity.id
_entity.type
_entity.pdbx_description
1 polymer ?
#
loop_
_entity_poly.entity_id
_entity_poly.type
_entity_poly.pdbx_seq_one_letter_code
_entity_poly.pdbx_strand_id
1 'polypeptide(L)'
;MSCRHLTLVLGLAVLGLFVPNGRLGAQTAEPVPQPAMESPAAVAAQTPSATSAPQLSKAQQSASYVGSEACKDCHQKEYENYSRYAKKAKSWKSVQIMASDLAPGEVKECYGCHTTGYGRPGGFVSIEKTPGLANAGCEVCHGPGSAHVDSGGDPSLIRRNLTLKDCETCHNSDRVASFNFKPLLFGGAH
;
A
#
# COMPACT_ATOMS: atom_id res chain seq x y z
N MET A 1 -12.11 -3.02 58.23
CA MET A 1 -11.31 -3.84 59.18
C MET A 1 -9.97 -4.13 58.54
N SER A 2 -8.93 -3.61 59.20
CA SER A 2 -7.51 -3.72 58.84
C SER A 2 -7.03 -5.15 59.09
N CYS A 3 -6.23 -5.71 58.19
CA CYS A 3 -5.22 -6.68 58.59
C CYS A 3 -4.00 -6.58 57.67
N ARG A 4 -3.01 -5.84 58.19
CA ARG A 4 -1.61 -5.80 57.75
C ARG A 4 -1.03 -7.19 57.96
N HIS A 5 -0.30 -7.78 57.02
CA HIS A 5 0.82 -8.68 57.32
C HIS A 5 1.97 -8.41 56.35
N LEU A 6 3.07 -8.02 56.98
CA LEU A 6 4.37 -7.67 56.46
C LEU A 6 5.24 -8.92 56.64
N THR A 7 5.81 -9.47 55.57
CA THR A 7 6.94 -10.40 55.69
C THR A 7 7.93 -10.19 54.55
N LEU A 8 9.01 -9.52 54.94
CA LEU A 8 10.37 -9.53 54.40
C LEU A 8 10.83 -10.96 54.06
N VAL A 9 11.57 -11.18 52.96
CA VAL A 9 12.74 -12.10 52.90
C VAL A 9 13.41 -12.03 51.51
N LEU A 10 14.69 -11.64 51.57
CA LEU A 10 15.85 -11.97 50.75
C LEU A 10 15.82 -11.79 49.23
N GLY A 11 16.69 -10.88 48.80
CA GLY A 11 17.20 -10.81 47.44
C GLY A 11 18.09 -12.01 47.09
N LEU A 12 17.92 -12.49 45.86
CA LEU A 12 18.97 -13.17 45.13
C LEU A 12 19.57 -12.16 44.14
N ALA A 13 20.79 -11.74 44.43
CA ALA A 13 21.66 -11.10 43.46
C ALA A 13 22.03 -12.12 42.38
N VAL A 14 21.48 -11.98 41.18
CA VAL A 14 21.96 -12.70 39.99
C VAL A 14 23.18 -11.94 39.49
N LEU A 15 24.37 -12.46 39.80
CA LEU A 15 25.63 -12.02 39.23
C LEU A 15 25.54 -12.12 37.70
N GLY A 16 25.75 -10.98 37.04
CA GLY A 16 25.79 -10.86 35.60
C GLY A 16 26.92 -11.67 34.99
N LEU A 17 26.57 -12.56 34.07
CA LEU A 17 27.51 -13.10 33.09
C LEU A 17 27.77 -12.01 32.05
N PHE A 18 28.90 -11.34 32.24
CA PHE A 18 29.49 -10.38 31.32
C PHE A 18 29.95 -11.15 30.08
N VAL A 19 29.18 -11.09 28.99
CA VAL A 19 29.61 -11.59 27.68
C VAL A 19 30.51 -10.52 27.05
N PRO A 20 31.80 -10.78 26.80
CA PRO A 20 32.67 -9.81 26.14
C PRO A 20 32.21 -9.60 24.70
N ASN A 21 31.84 -8.36 24.39
CA ASN A 21 31.59 -7.86 23.03
C ASN A 21 32.81 -8.14 22.14
N GLY A 22 32.68 -9.13 21.27
CA GLY A 22 33.59 -9.35 20.15
C GLY A 22 33.56 -8.14 19.23
N ARG A 23 34.73 -7.50 19.08
CA ARG A 23 34.97 -6.37 18.18
C ARG A 23 34.56 -6.74 16.75
N LEU A 24 33.47 -6.14 16.28
CA LEU A 24 33.20 -6.01 14.85
C LEU A 24 34.37 -5.22 14.24
N GLY A 25 35.18 -5.90 13.43
CA GLY A 25 36.16 -5.26 12.57
C GLY A 25 35.45 -4.25 11.68
N ALA A 26 35.88 -2.99 11.78
CA ALA A 26 35.54 -1.95 10.83
C ALA A 26 36.13 -2.36 9.47
N GLN A 27 35.32 -3.03 8.67
CA GLN A 27 35.53 -3.11 7.23
C GLN A 27 35.23 -1.70 6.72
N THR A 28 36.29 -0.94 6.45
CA THR A 28 36.22 0.25 5.63
C THR A 28 35.65 -0.19 4.28
N ALA A 29 34.35 0.05 4.08
CA ALA A 29 33.75 -0.09 2.77
C ALA A 29 34.51 0.87 1.84
N GLU A 30 35.30 0.30 0.95
CA GLU A 30 35.94 1.06 -0.11
C GLU A 30 34.85 1.76 -0.94
N PRO A 31 35.06 3.01 -1.35
CA PRO A 31 34.09 3.71 -2.18
C PRO A 31 33.92 2.94 -3.49
N VAL A 32 32.73 2.42 -3.72
CA VAL A 32 32.34 1.83 -5.00
C VAL A 32 32.53 2.94 -6.05
N PRO A 33 33.38 2.75 -7.08
CA PRO A 33 33.54 3.73 -8.13
C PRO A 33 32.20 3.92 -8.85
N GLN A 34 31.61 5.10 -8.69
CA GLN A 34 30.46 5.50 -9.48
C GLN A 34 30.92 5.60 -10.94
N PRO A 35 30.26 4.95 -11.91
CA PRO A 35 30.55 5.22 -13.31
C PRO A 35 30.28 6.70 -13.58
N ALA A 36 31.27 7.38 -14.16
CA ALA A 36 31.17 8.75 -14.58
C ALA A 36 29.94 8.92 -15.49
N MET A 37 29.06 9.84 -15.10
CA MET A 37 27.93 10.27 -15.91
C MET A 37 28.48 11.06 -17.09
N GLU A 38 28.72 10.37 -18.20
CA GLU A 38 29.00 10.99 -19.48
C GLU A 38 27.78 11.84 -19.89
N SER A 39 28.01 13.13 -20.13
CA SER A 39 27.01 14.08 -20.60
C SER A 39 26.56 13.68 -22.02
N PRO A 40 25.28 13.37 -22.27
CA PRO A 40 24.85 13.11 -23.63
C PRO A 40 24.71 14.45 -24.37
N ALA A 41 25.69 14.71 -25.24
CA ALA A 41 25.56 15.65 -26.34
C ALA A 41 24.29 15.35 -27.16
N ALA A 42 23.67 16.42 -27.63
CA ALA A 42 22.43 16.45 -28.39
C ALA A 42 22.41 15.41 -29.52
N VAL A 43 21.57 14.38 -29.34
CA VAL A 43 21.09 13.53 -30.44
C VAL A 43 19.70 14.00 -30.84
N ALA A 44 19.56 14.22 -32.14
CA ALA A 44 18.45 14.85 -32.81
C ALA A 44 17.08 14.24 -32.43
N ALA A 45 16.12 15.15 -32.28
CA ALA A 45 14.71 14.88 -32.13
C ALA A 45 14.21 13.89 -33.20
N GLN A 46 13.94 12.68 -32.76
CA GLN A 46 13.00 11.78 -33.41
C GLN A 46 11.80 11.71 -32.48
N THR A 47 10.73 12.39 -32.89
CA THR A 47 9.43 12.36 -32.22
C THR A 47 8.92 10.92 -32.14
N PRO A 48 8.76 10.33 -30.94
CA PRO A 48 7.97 9.12 -30.84
C PRO A 48 6.51 9.50 -31.13
N SER A 49 5.95 8.92 -32.20
CA SER A 49 4.52 8.90 -32.47
C SER A 49 3.78 8.52 -31.18
N ALA A 50 2.84 9.38 -30.80
CA ALA A 50 1.97 9.20 -29.65
C ALA A 50 1.11 7.94 -29.85
N THR A 51 1.56 6.81 -29.32
CA THR A 51 0.67 5.71 -28.97
C THR A 51 -0.12 6.17 -27.77
N SER A 52 -1.33 6.65 -28.01
CA SER A 52 -2.27 7.15 -27.02
C SER A 52 -2.44 6.13 -25.89
N ALA A 53 -2.12 6.52 -24.65
CA ALA A 53 -2.53 5.77 -23.47
C ALA A 53 -4.06 5.55 -23.51
N PRO A 54 -4.59 4.42 -23.01
CA PRO A 54 -6.04 4.18 -23.01
C PRO A 54 -6.75 5.32 -22.28
N GLN A 55 -7.45 6.19 -23.04
CA GLN A 55 -8.18 7.29 -22.44
C GLN A 55 -9.46 6.73 -21.82
N LEU A 56 -9.56 6.79 -20.50
CA LEU A 56 -10.76 6.41 -19.76
C LEU A 56 -11.95 7.24 -20.27
N SER A 57 -13.09 6.60 -20.52
CA SER A 57 -14.29 7.25 -21.02
C SER A 57 -14.75 8.42 -20.13
N LYS A 58 -15.47 9.40 -20.69
CA LYS A 58 -16.02 10.54 -19.94
C LYS A 58 -16.89 10.08 -18.76
N ALA A 59 -17.61 8.98 -18.93
CA ALA A 59 -18.43 8.37 -17.87
C ALA A 59 -17.59 7.85 -16.70
N GLN A 60 -16.41 7.28 -16.97
CA GLN A 60 -15.49 6.82 -15.93
C GLN A 60 -14.80 7.99 -15.19
N GLN A 61 -14.70 9.16 -15.82
CA GLN A 61 -14.17 10.37 -15.16
C GLN A 61 -15.16 10.99 -14.16
N SER A 62 -16.47 10.80 -14.37
CA SER A 62 -17.52 11.22 -13.44
C SER A 62 -17.98 10.12 -12.48
N ALA A 63 -17.43 8.91 -12.60
CA ALA A 63 -17.80 7.77 -11.77
C ALA A 63 -17.30 7.93 -10.32
N SER A 64 -17.98 7.26 -9.41
CA SER A 64 -17.66 7.21 -7.99
C SER A 64 -17.23 5.81 -7.57
N TYR A 65 -16.50 5.73 -6.46
CA TYR A 65 -16.10 4.45 -5.88
C TYR A 65 -17.31 3.80 -5.17
N VAL A 66 -17.47 2.49 -5.38
CA VAL A 66 -18.59 1.70 -4.83
C VAL A 66 -18.15 0.61 -3.85
N GLY A 67 -16.85 0.31 -3.81
CA GLY A 67 -16.24 -0.69 -2.96
C GLY A 67 -16.24 -2.09 -3.57
N SER A 68 -15.37 -2.95 -3.02
CA SER A 68 -15.12 -4.29 -3.59
C SER A 68 -16.31 -5.25 -3.44
N GLU A 69 -17.20 -5.03 -2.47
CA GLU A 69 -18.39 -5.88 -2.30
C GLU A 69 -19.33 -5.78 -3.50
N ALA A 70 -19.46 -4.60 -4.11
CA ALA A 70 -20.30 -4.41 -5.30
C ALA A 70 -19.81 -5.23 -6.51
N CYS A 71 -18.56 -5.67 -6.51
CA CYS A 71 -17.99 -6.48 -7.59
C CYS A 71 -18.34 -7.98 -7.45
N LYS A 72 -18.67 -8.44 -6.25
CA LYS A 72 -18.73 -9.86 -5.89
C LYS A 72 -19.80 -10.63 -6.65
N ASP A 73 -20.96 -10.04 -6.89
CA ASP A 73 -22.10 -10.73 -7.49
C ASP A 73 -21.84 -11.14 -8.95
N CYS A 74 -21.05 -10.35 -9.69
CA CYS A 74 -20.63 -10.65 -11.06
C CYS A 74 -19.24 -11.30 -11.14
N HIS A 75 -18.35 -11.01 -10.19
CA HIS A 75 -16.94 -11.44 -10.17
C HIS A 75 -16.58 -12.23 -8.91
N GLN A 76 -17.38 -13.24 -8.59
CA GLN A 76 -17.25 -14.01 -7.34
C GLN A 76 -15.86 -14.63 -7.19
N LYS A 77 -15.34 -15.27 -8.25
CA LYS A 77 -14.03 -15.95 -8.22
C LYS A 77 -12.90 -14.97 -7.93
N GLU A 78 -12.89 -13.84 -8.61
CA GLU A 78 -11.87 -12.79 -8.45
C GLU A 78 -11.96 -12.17 -7.05
N TYR A 79 -13.18 -11.88 -6.59
CA TYR A 79 -13.44 -11.35 -5.25
C TYR A 79 -12.95 -12.30 -4.15
N GLU A 80 -13.23 -13.60 -4.28
CA GLU A 80 -12.79 -14.61 -3.32
C GLU A 80 -11.27 -14.75 -3.29
N ASN A 81 -10.62 -14.78 -4.47
CA ASN A 81 -9.17 -14.82 -4.57
C ASN A 81 -8.52 -13.58 -3.94
N TYR A 82 -9.02 -12.39 -4.29
CA TYR A 82 -8.59 -11.13 -3.70
C TYR A 82 -8.71 -11.16 -2.17
N SER A 83 -9.89 -11.50 -1.66
CA SER A 83 -10.19 -11.46 -0.24
C SER A 83 -9.35 -12.46 0.56
N ARG A 84 -9.07 -13.62 -0.02
CA ARG A 84 -8.36 -14.71 0.65
C ARG A 84 -6.84 -14.50 0.61
N TYR A 85 -6.28 -14.17 -0.55
CA TYR A 85 -4.84 -14.26 -0.77
C TYR A 85 -4.15 -12.90 -0.86
N ALA A 86 -4.83 -11.86 -1.34
CA ALA A 86 -4.20 -10.58 -1.57
C ALA A 86 -3.96 -9.83 -0.25
N LYS A 87 -2.70 -9.47 0.02
CA LYS A 87 -2.35 -8.67 1.22
C LYS A 87 -3.07 -7.31 1.26
N LYS A 88 -3.34 -6.75 0.07
CA LYS A 88 -4.12 -5.51 -0.11
C LYS A 88 -5.55 -5.60 0.47
N ALA A 89 -6.16 -6.78 0.52
CA ALA A 89 -7.47 -6.99 1.14
C ALA A 89 -7.49 -6.81 2.67
N LYS A 90 -6.31 -6.69 3.29
CA LYS A 90 -6.14 -6.48 4.73
C LYS A 90 -5.27 -5.25 5.01
N SER A 91 -5.11 -4.37 4.03
CA SER A 91 -4.21 -3.21 4.09
C SER A 91 -4.57 -2.22 5.19
N TRP A 92 -5.83 -2.13 5.62
CA TRP A 92 -6.23 -1.32 6.77
C TRP A 92 -5.52 -1.74 8.05
N LYS A 93 -5.24 -3.03 8.23
CA LYS A 93 -4.58 -3.53 9.43
C LYS A 93 -3.20 -2.90 9.62
N SER A 94 -2.46 -2.66 8.54
CA SER A 94 -1.17 -1.98 8.60
C SER A 94 -1.31 -0.53 9.04
N VAL A 95 -2.35 0.18 8.57
CA VAL A 95 -2.65 1.55 9.02
C VAL A 95 -2.93 1.56 10.52
N GLN A 96 -3.73 0.63 11.02
CA GLN A 96 -4.03 0.53 12.45
C GLN A 96 -2.80 0.27 13.30
N ILE A 97 -1.87 -0.56 12.82
CA ILE A 97 -0.63 -0.86 13.54
C ILE A 97 0.24 0.40 13.66
N MET A 98 0.35 1.19 12.60
CA MET A 98 1.20 2.38 12.59
C MET A 98 0.54 3.60 13.26
N ALA A 99 -0.79 3.64 13.32
CA ALA A 99 -1.52 4.84 13.74
C ALA A 99 -1.26 5.28 15.19
N SER A 100 -0.83 4.38 16.08
CA SER A 100 -0.48 4.74 17.47
C SER A 100 0.78 5.60 17.58
N ASP A 101 1.67 5.50 16.59
CA ASP A 101 3.00 6.10 16.63
C ASP A 101 3.08 7.37 15.77
N LEU A 102 1.95 7.80 15.21
CA LEU A 102 1.86 8.89 14.22
C LEU A 102 0.86 9.96 14.66
N ALA A 103 1.12 11.20 14.28
CA ALA A 103 0.13 12.26 14.44
C ALA A 103 -1.08 12.00 13.52
N PRO A 104 -2.30 12.46 13.89
CA PRO A 104 -3.49 12.24 13.07
C PRO A 104 -3.41 12.79 11.64
N GLY A 105 -2.56 13.78 11.39
CA GLY A 105 -2.29 14.30 10.03
C GLY A 105 -1.45 13.32 9.20
N GLU A 106 -0.45 12.70 9.81
CA GLU A 106 0.49 11.77 9.15
C GLU A 106 -0.20 10.44 8.79
N VAL A 107 -1.12 9.96 9.64
CA VAL A 107 -1.90 8.75 9.35
C VAL A 107 -2.71 8.87 8.05
N LYS A 108 -3.14 10.09 7.69
CA LYS A 108 -3.90 10.32 6.45
C LYS A 108 -3.06 10.07 5.20
N GLU A 109 -1.73 10.22 5.27
CA GLU A 109 -0.84 9.91 4.15
C GLU A 109 -0.87 8.41 3.81
N CYS A 110 -1.13 7.55 4.80
CA CYS A 110 -1.27 6.11 4.59
C CYS A 110 -2.51 5.78 3.74
N TYR A 111 -3.57 6.57 3.83
CA TYR A 111 -4.86 6.27 3.21
C TYR A 111 -4.77 6.22 1.69
N GLY A 112 -3.89 7.01 1.08
CA GLY A 112 -3.72 7.05 -0.38
C GLY A 112 -3.38 5.69 -1.01
N CYS A 113 -2.70 4.82 -0.27
CA CYS A 113 -2.29 3.49 -0.76
C CYS A 113 -2.97 2.32 -0.05
N HIS A 114 -3.44 2.53 1.19
CA HIS A 114 -4.02 1.45 1.99
C HIS A 114 -5.55 1.45 2.01
N THR A 115 -6.21 2.40 1.35
CA THR A 115 -7.68 2.49 1.29
C THR A 115 -8.12 2.65 -0.17
N THR A 116 -9.42 2.56 -0.42
CA THR A 116 -10.00 2.72 -1.76
C THR A 116 -10.48 4.15 -1.97
N GLY A 117 -9.88 4.85 -2.94
CA GLY A 117 -10.39 6.13 -3.44
C GLY A 117 -10.28 7.32 -2.48
N TYR A 118 -9.37 7.30 -1.49
CA TYR A 118 -9.23 8.42 -0.55
C TYR A 118 -9.09 9.78 -1.26
N GLY A 119 -9.91 10.76 -0.85
CA GLY A 119 -9.94 12.09 -1.46
C GLY A 119 -10.60 12.17 -2.85
N ARG A 120 -11.28 11.09 -3.30
CA ARG A 120 -12.00 11.02 -4.58
C ARG A 120 -13.51 10.85 -4.35
N PRO A 121 -14.37 11.18 -5.34
CA PRO A 121 -15.82 11.03 -5.21
C PRO A 121 -16.26 9.61 -4.86
N GLY A 122 -17.03 9.46 -3.78
CA GLY A 122 -17.47 8.16 -3.25
C GLY A 122 -16.37 7.32 -2.59
N GLY A 123 -15.15 7.83 -2.48
CA GLY A 123 -14.03 7.10 -1.90
C GLY A 123 -13.99 7.09 -0.37
N PHE A 124 -12.95 6.46 0.18
CA PHE A 124 -12.73 6.36 1.62
C PHE A 124 -12.67 7.75 2.28
N VAL A 125 -13.37 7.87 3.42
CA VAL A 125 -13.35 9.08 4.26
C VAL A 125 -12.77 8.78 5.63
N SER A 126 -13.24 7.70 6.26
CA SER A 126 -12.83 7.24 7.60
C SER A 126 -13.37 5.82 7.81
N ILE A 127 -12.81 5.09 8.77
CA ILE A 127 -13.27 3.73 9.07
C ILE A 127 -14.74 3.72 9.55
N GLU A 128 -15.18 4.77 10.23
CA GLU A 128 -16.54 4.91 10.74
C GLU A 128 -17.55 5.20 9.63
N LYS A 129 -17.19 6.05 8.66
CA LYS A 129 -18.11 6.48 7.59
C LYS A 129 -18.14 5.51 6.40
N THR A 130 -16.99 4.94 6.06
CA THR A 130 -16.82 4.14 4.83
C THR A 130 -16.02 2.87 5.10
N PRO A 131 -16.48 1.98 6.01
CA PRO A 131 -15.73 0.79 6.39
C PRO A 131 -15.45 -0.16 5.21
N GLY A 132 -16.38 -0.25 4.25
CA GLY A 132 -16.23 -1.05 3.03
C GLY A 132 -15.12 -0.57 2.08
N LEU A 133 -14.56 0.62 2.30
CA LEU A 133 -13.49 1.21 1.49
C LEU A 133 -12.16 1.29 2.23
N ALA A 134 -12.09 0.74 3.46
CA ALA A 134 -10.92 0.86 4.33
C ALA A 134 -9.70 0.09 3.83
N ASN A 135 -9.89 -0.89 2.95
CA ASN A 135 -8.80 -1.63 2.32
C ASN A 135 -8.57 -1.14 0.89
N ALA A 136 -7.36 -1.34 0.38
CA ALA A 136 -7.04 -1.26 -1.04
C ALA A 136 -7.79 -2.36 -1.83
N GLY A 137 -8.95 -1.97 -2.34
CA GLY A 137 -9.95 -2.77 -3.04
C GLY A 137 -9.68 -2.99 -4.52
N CYS A 138 -10.64 -3.61 -5.20
CA CYS A 138 -10.66 -3.79 -6.66
C CYS A 138 -10.38 -2.47 -7.39
N GLU A 139 -11.05 -1.41 -6.94
CA GLU A 139 -11.07 -0.09 -7.58
C GLU A 139 -9.77 0.71 -7.40
N VAL A 140 -8.84 0.28 -6.54
CA VAL A 140 -7.50 0.88 -6.47
C VAL A 140 -6.75 0.68 -7.79
N CYS A 141 -6.97 -0.48 -8.44
CA CYS A 141 -6.37 -0.77 -9.74
C CYS A 141 -7.36 -0.53 -10.89
N HIS A 142 -8.62 -0.94 -10.71
CA HIS A 142 -9.64 -0.90 -11.75
C HIS A 142 -10.32 0.47 -11.92
N GLY A 143 -10.06 1.43 -11.02
CA GLY A 143 -10.72 2.74 -11.02
C GLY A 143 -12.14 2.69 -10.44
N PRO A 144 -12.83 3.85 -10.38
CA PRO A 144 -14.18 3.96 -9.82
C PRO A 144 -15.20 3.13 -10.62
N GLY A 145 -15.91 2.24 -9.95
CA GLY A 145 -16.74 1.23 -10.57
C GLY A 145 -18.20 1.59 -10.80
N SER A 146 -18.70 2.74 -10.32
CA SER A 146 -20.14 3.03 -10.35
C SER A 146 -20.75 2.95 -11.76
N ALA A 147 -20.13 3.58 -12.76
CA ALA A 147 -20.64 3.56 -14.13
C ALA A 147 -20.66 2.14 -14.74
N HIS A 148 -19.67 1.31 -14.39
CA HIS A 148 -19.61 -0.08 -14.82
C HIS A 148 -20.75 -0.90 -14.19
N VAL A 149 -20.95 -0.78 -12.88
CA VAL A 149 -22.04 -1.48 -12.16
C VAL A 149 -23.42 -1.01 -12.65
N ASP A 150 -23.63 0.30 -12.77
CA ASP A 150 -24.92 0.89 -13.17
C ASP A 150 -25.34 0.50 -14.59
N SER A 151 -24.37 0.23 -15.47
CA SER A 151 -24.62 -0.27 -16.83
C SER A 151 -24.90 -1.77 -16.91
N GLY A 152 -24.90 -2.49 -15.77
CA GLY A 152 -25.01 -3.95 -15.74
C GLY A 152 -23.72 -4.67 -16.12
N GLY A 153 -22.57 -4.00 -16.01
CA GLY A 153 -21.25 -4.60 -16.21
C GLY A 153 -20.58 -4.30 -17.55
N ASP A 154 -20.82 -3.12 -18.17
CA ASP A 154 -20.14 -2.74 -19.42
C ASP A 154 -18.60 -2.69 -19.23
N PRO A 155 -17.83 -3.59 -19.85
CA PRO A 155 -16.38 -3.67 -19.66
C PRO A 155 -15.61 -2.45 -20.20
N SER A 156 -16.24 -1.58 -20.99
CA SER A 156 -15.63 -0.34 -21.49
C SER A 156 -15.63 0.80 -20.46
N LEU A 157 -16.45 0.67 -19.40
CA LEU A 157 -16.62 1.67 -18.35
C LEU A 157 -15.75 1.41 -17.12
N ILE A 158 -14.93 0.36 -17.14
CA ILE A 158 -13.97 0.00 -16.09
C ILE A 158 -12.59 -0.22 -16.69
N ARG A 159 -11.53 0.08 -15.94
CA ARG A 159 -10.18 -0.26 -16.37
C ARG A 159 -9.94 -1.75 -16.25
N ARG A 160 -9.69 -2.45 -17.35
CA ARG A 160 -9.42 -3.91 -17.35
C ARG A 160 -7.95 -4.27 -17.48
N ASN A 161 -7.22 -3.51 -18.29
CA ASN A 161 -5.83 -3.81 -18.60
C ASN A 161 -4.93 -3.01 -17.64
N LEU A 162 -4.32 -3.74 -16.71
CA LEU A 162 -3.34 -3.23 -15.77
C LEU A 162 -1.93 -3.50 -16.28
N THR A 163 -1.02 -2.60 -15.96
CA THR A 163 0.40 -2.68 -16.25
C THR A 163 1.19 -2.49 -14.95
N LEU A 164 2.48 -2.86 -14.94
CA LEU A 164 3.32 -2.66 -13.76
C LEU A 164 3.37 -1.20 -13.29
N LYS A 165 3.26 -0.25 -14.22
CA LYS A 165 3.21 1.19 -13.93
C LYS A 165 2.05 1.57 -12.99
N ASP A 166 0.96 0.81 -13.00
CA ASP A 166 -0.18 1.09 -12.12
C ASP A 166 0.12 0.75 -10.66
N CYS A 167 0.98 -0.25 -10.45
CA CYS A 167 1.46 -0.65 -9.14
C CYS A 167 2.43 0.38 -8.54
N GLU A 168 3.21 1.06 -9.38
CA GLU A 168 4.24 2.03 -8.99
C GLU A 168 3.67 3.28 -8.30
N THR A 169 2.38 3.55 -8.46
CA THR A 169 1.68 4.62 -7.70
C THR A 169 1.92 4.50 -6.19
N CYS A 170 1.98 3.25 -5.69
CA CYS A 170 2.23 2.95 -4.28
C CYS A 170 3.53 2.18 -4.05
N HIS A 171 3.97 1.38 -5.02
CA HIS A 171 5.21 0.62 -4.97
C HIS A 171 6.32 1.29 -5.78
N ASN A 172 6.72 2.48 -5.35
CA ASN A 172 7.87 3.21 -5.94
C ASN A 172 9.09 3.17 -5.01
N SER A 173 10.24 3.58 -5.56
CA SER A 173 11.54 3.61 -4.87
C SER A 173 11.48 4.30 -3.52
N ASP A 174 10.78 5.43 -3.46
CA ASP A 174 10.78 6.31 -2.28
C ASP A 174 10.03 5.63 -1.12
N ARG A 175 8.88 5.01 -1.42
CA ARG A 175 8.11 4.25 -0.43
C ARG A 175 8.82 2.96 -0.01
N VAL A 176 9.47 2.27 -0.95
CA VAL A 176 10.24 1.05 -0.65
C VAL A 176 11.44 1.34 0.25
N ALA A 177 12.17 2.42 -0.03
CA ALA A 177 13.29 2.86 0.80
C ALA A 177 12.85 3.22 2.22
N SER A 178 11.67 3.87 2.35
CA SER A 178 11.16 4.35 3.65
C SER A 178 10.77 3.22 4.61
N PHE A 179 10.29 2.08 4.10
CA PHE A 179 9.80 0.96 4.93
C PHE A 179 10.71 -0.27 4.91
N ASN A 180 11.83 -0.22 4.17
CA ASN A 180 12.77 -1.32 3.97
C ASN A 180 12.09 -2.65 3.59
N PHE A 181 10.95 -2.56 2.88
CA PHE A 181 10.07 -3.68 2.56
C PHE A 181 10.23 -4.05 1.10
N LYS A 182 10.66 -5.29 0.81
CA LYS A 182 10.75 -5.79 -0.57
C LYS A 182 9.34 -5.98 -1.14
N PRO A 183 8.91 -5.23 -2.16
CA PRO A 183 7.57 -5.37 -2.73
C PRO A 183 7.35 -6.78 -3.26
N LEU A 184 6.31 -7.45 -2.76
CA LEU A 184 5.78 -8.64 -3.41
C LEU A 184 4.83 -8.19 -4.52
N LEU A 185 5.41 -7.81 -5.67
CA LEU A 185 4.64 -7.42 -6.86
C LEU A 185 3.71 -8.55 -7.37
N PHE A 186 3.94 -9.79 -6.92
CA PHE A 186 3.19 -11.00 -7.29
C PHE A 186 2.45 -11.66 -6.11
N GLY A 187 1.95 -10.86 -5.16
CA GLY A 187 1.28 -11.34 -3.94
C GLY A 187 -0.16 -11.88 -4.11
N GLY A 188 -0.50 -12.46 -5.27
CA GLY A 188 -1.75 -13.22 -5.47
C GLY A 188 -3.03 -12.38 -5.64
N ALA A 189 -2.94 -11.19 -6.25
CA ALA A 189 -4.13 -10.41 -6.63
C ALA A 189 -4.64 -10.72 -8.05
N HIS A 190 -3.93 -11.61 -8.77
CA HIS A 190 -4.17 -12.05 -10.14
C HIS A 190 -3.33 -13.30 -10.36
#